data_AF-A0A3N5WLM2-F1
#
_entry.id   AF-A0A3N5WLM2-F1
#
_cell.length_a   1.000
_cell.length_b   1.000
_cell.length_c   1.000
_cell.angle_alpha   90.00
_cell.angle_beta   90.00
_cell.angle_gamma   90.00
#
_symmetry.space_group_name_H-M   'P 1'
#
loop_
_entity.id
_entity.type
_entity.pdbx_description
1 polymer ?
#
loop_
_entity_poly.entity_id
_entity_poly.type
_entity_poly.pdbx_seq_one_letter_code
_entity_poly.pdbx_strand_id
1 'polypeptide(L)'
;MRRTVASFAALLLLAALASADWDPGQPAKWVQVPDLSTTGIDVKATEPYILADDFLCTETGPITGIHIWGSWLNDVVEPNVTFILSIHADIPAGPLPYSRPGQVLWTKTFEPGTYGYRVYAAQIAEGWMVPPDIYLFPGDHVCWQYNFFINEEEAFWQEGTPGQPIIYWLDVQAIGSGTGAQFG
;
A
#
# COMPACT_ATOMS: atom_id res chain seq x y z
N MET A 1 41.90 19.64 -44.11
CA MET A 1 40.46 19.40 -43.84
C MET A 1 40.34 18.36 -42.72
N ARG A 2 40.30 18.78 -41.45
CA ARG A 2 40.14 17.90 -40.29
C ARG A 2 38.67 17.94 -39.90
N ARG A 3 37.96 16.82 -40.06
CA ARG A 3 36.56 16.67 -39.63
C ARG A 3 36.54 16.40 -38.13
N THR A 4 36.08 17.36 -37.35
CA THR A 4 35.71 17.17 -35.94
C THR A 4 34.38 16.43 -35.88
N VAL A 5 34.40 15.22 -35.33
CA VAL A 5 33.18 14.48 -34.95
C VAL A 5 32.78 14.98 -33.57
N ALA A 6 31.62 15.63 -33.46
CA ALA A 6 31.02 15.97 -32.18
C ALA A 6 30.23 14.75 -31.69
N SER A 7 30.71 14.09 -30.64
CA SER A 7 29.96 13.05 -29.94
C SER A 7 28.89 13.70 -29.07
N PHE A 8 27.62 13.45 -29.39
CA PHE A 8 26.50 13.70 -28.48
C PHE A 8 26.49 12.60 -27.42
N ALA A 9 26.86 12.94 -26.18
CA ALA A 9 26.60 12.08 -25.04
C ALA A 9 25.13 12.22 -24.67
N ALA A 10 24.35 11.16 -24.90
CA ALA A 10 22.99 11.06 -24.37
C ALA A 10 23.09 10.85 -22.85
N LEU A 11 22.65 11.84 -22.07
CA LEU A 11 22.42 11.66 -20.63
C LEU A 11 21.21 10.74 -20.47
N LEU A 12 21.46 9.46 -20.21
CA LEU A 12 20.44 8.60 -19.62
C LEU A 12 20.23 9.08 -18.18
N LEU A 13 19.17 9.84 -17.95
CA LEU A 13 18.61 10.01 -16.62
C LEU A 13 18.06 8.64 -16.19
N LEU A 14 18.88 7.85 -15.50
CA LEU A 14 18.33 6.84 -14.61
C LEU A 14 17.61 7.59 -13.50
N ALA A 15 16.28 7.69 -13.61
CA ALA A 15 15.46 7.93 -12.44
C ALA A 15 15.67 6.72 -11.52
N ALA A 16 16.59 6.85 -10.56
CA ALA A 16 16.51 6.01 -9.38
C ALA A 16 15.12 6.28 -8.80
N LEU A 17 14.24 5.28 -8.83
CA LEU A 17 13.09 5.28 -7.93
C LEU A 17 13.72 5.42 -6.54
N ALA A 18 13.70 6.63 -5.99
CA ALA A 18 14.01 6.81 -4.59
C ALA A 18 12.94 5.99 -3.88
N SER A 19 13.33 4.81 -3.40
CA SER A 19 12.54 4.01 -2.47
C SER A 19 12.45 4.86 -1.20
N ALA A 20 11.49 5.79 -1.20
CA ALA A 20 11.25 6.65 -0.08
C ALA A 20 10.48 5.81 0.93
N ASP A 21 11.23 5.06 1.73
CA ASP A 21 10.71 4.47 2.96
C ASP A 21 10.02 5.56 3.77
N TRP A 22 8.87 5.23 4.37
CA TRP A 22 8.22 6.13 5.31
C TRP A 22 8.61 5.76 6.74
N ASP A 23 9.26 6.68 7.43
CA ASP A 23 9.59 6.52 8.85
C ASP A 23 8.68 7.37 9.74
N PRO A 24 8.36 6.91 10.97
CA PRO A 24 7.61 7.71 11.93
C PRO A 24 8.19 9.12 12.12
N GLY A 25 7.34 10.13 11.94
CA GLY A 25 7.71 11.55 12.03
C GLY A 25 7.99 12.21 10.67
N GLN A 26 8.05 11.44 9.58
CA GLN A 26 8.00 12.01 8.23
C GLN A 26 6.58 12.52 7.92
N PRO A 27 6.46 13.58 7.09
CA PRO A 27 5.15 14.15 6.75
C PRO A 27 4.30 13.16 5.96
N ALA A 28 3.00 13.12 6.27
CA ALA A 28 1.99 12.38 5.53
C ALA A 28 0.62 13.03 5.72
N LYS A 29 -0.28 12.87 4.74
CA LYS A 29 -1.64 13.40 4.80
C LYS A 29 -2.51 12.64 5.81
N TRP A 30 -2.25 11.34 5.96
CA TRP A 30 -2.88 10.43 6.92
C TRP A 30 -1.91 9.32 7.28
N VAL A 31 -1.96 8.84 8.53
CA VAL A 31 -1.14 7.73 9.02
C VAL A 31 -1.94 6.89 10.00
N GLN A 32 -1.92 5.58 9.77
CA GLN A 32 -2.31 4.56 10.74
C GLN A 32 -1.21 3.51 10.76
N VAL A 33 -0.48 3.45 11.88
CA VAL A 33 0.64 2.51 12.05
C VAL A 33 0.11 1.11 12.38
N PRO A 34 0.82 0.03 12.01
CA PRO A 34 0.43 -1.33 12.39
C PRO A 34 0.50 -1.54 13.91
N ASP A 35 -0.34 -2.42 14.44
CA ASP A 35 -0.21 -2.93 15.82
C ASP A 35 0.83 -4.04 15.85
N LEU A 36 2.08 -3.70 16.16
CA LEU A 36 3.19 -4.66 16.25
C LEU A 36 3.19 -5.52 17.53
N SER A 37 2.14 -5.43 18.36
CA SER A 37 2.01 -6.24 19.56
C SER A 37 1.38 -7.60 19.26
N THR A 38 1.27 -8.47 20.27
CA THR A 38 0.64 -9.79 20.11
C THR A 38 -0.87 -9.75 19.83
N THR A 39 -1.48 -8.57 19.86
CA THR A 39 -2.88 -8.37 19.45
C THR A 39 -3.04 -7.87 18.03
N GLY A 40 -1.94 -7.60 17.32
CA GLY A 40 -1.92 -7.32 15.89
C GLY A 40 -2.50 -8.47 15.09
N ILE A 41 -3.15 -8.14 13.98
CA ILE A 41 -3.79 -9.12 13.08
C ILE A 41 -3.53 -8.70 11.64
N ASP A 42 -2.82 -9.54 10.90
CA ASP A 42 -2.79 -9.49 9.44
C ASP A 42 -4.06 -10.13 8.88
N VAL A 43 -4.68 -9.46 7.92
CA VAL A 43 -5.93 -9.91 7.33
C VAL A 43 -5.67 -10.23 5.87
N LYS A 44 -5.80 -11.51 5.52
CA LYS A 44 -5.47 -11.99 4.18
C LYS A 44 -6.02 -11.06 3.09
N ALA A 45 -5.10 -10.49 2.32
CA ALA A 45 -5.36 -9.63 1.17
C ALA A 45 -4.89 -10.25 -0.16
N THR A 46 -4.45 -11.51 -0.15
CA THR A 46 -4.21 -12.26 -1.41
C THR A 46 -5.52 -12.67 -2.06
N GLU A 47 -5.57 -12.59 -3.39
CA GLU A 47 -6.72 -13.00 -4.20
C GLU A 47 -7.36 -14.34 -3.73
N PRO A 48 -8.70 -14.44 -3.71
CA PRO A 48 -9.68 -13.45 -4.16
C PRO A 48 -10.02 -12.37 -3.12
N TYR A 49 -9.32 -12.32 -1.99
CA TYR A 49 -9.60 -11.38 -0.92
C TYR A 49 -9.13 -9.96 -1.29
N ILE A 50 -9.88 -8.96 -0.84
CA ILE A 50 -9.54 -7.53 -0.91
C ILE A 50 -9.75 -7.00 0.50
N LEU A 51 -8.72 -6.36 1.06
CA LEU A 51 -8.79 -5.70 2.35
C LEU A 51 -8.90 -4.20 2.11
N ALA A 52 -9.70 -3.50 2.92
CA ALA A 52 -9.83 -2.06 2.83
C ALA A 52 -9.82 -1.42 4.22
N ASP A 53 -9.22 -0.25 4.31
CA ASP A 53 -9.29 0.60 5.52
C ASP A 53 -9.63 2.04 5.14
N ASP A 54 -10.27 2.76 6.05
CA ASP A 54 -10.64 4.15 5.83
C ASP A 54 -9.53 5.13 6.21
N PHE A 55 -9.55 6.30 5.58
CA PHE A 55 -8.63 7.37 5.89
C PHE A 55 -9.26 8.74 5.72
N LEU A 56 -8.96 9.63 6.67
CA LEU A 56 -9.48 10.99 6.67
C LEU A 56 -8.64 11.90 5.78
N CYS A 57 -9.29 12.56 4.83
CA CYS A 57 -8.70 13.65 4.06
C CYS A 57 -9.07 15.00 4.67
N THR A 58 -8.07 15.72 5.16
CA THR A 58 -8.18 17.12 5.59
C THR A 58 -7.36 18.08 4.74
N GLU A 59 -6.68 17.60 3.70
CA GLU A 59 -5.80 18.40 2.84
C GLU A 59 -6.07 18.11 1.36
N THR A 60 -6.45 19.13 0.61
CA THR A 60 -6.72 19.03 -0.82
C THR A 60 -5.43 18.82 -1.60
N GLY A 61 -5.43 17.93 -2.58
CA GLY A 61 -4.27 17.69 -3.46
C GLY A 61 -4.06 16.21 -3.78
N PRO A 62 -3.04 15.89 -4.59
CA PRO A 62 -2.80 14.55 -5.09
C PRO A 62 -2.27 13.61 -3.99
N ILE A 63 -2.57 12.32 -4.11
CA ILE A 63 -1.86 11.23 -3.39
C ILE A 63 -0.76 10.71 -4.31
N THR A 64 0.47 11.10 -4.06
CA THR A 64 1.65 10.69 -4.84
C THR A 64 2.46 9.58 -4.19
N GLY A 65 2.12 9.21 -2.94
CA GLY A 65 2.77 8.14 -2.19
C GLY A 65 1.76 7.38 -1.34
N ILE A 66 1.84 6.05 -1.36
CA ILE A 66 1.09 5.15 -0.48
C ILE A 66 2.08 4.21 0.18
N HIS A 67 1.97 4.06 1.50
CA HIS A 67 2.75 3.12 2.28
C HIS A 67 1.78 2.18 2.99
N ILE A 68 1.98 0.87 2.81
CA ILE A 68 1.20 -0.15 3.53
C ILE A 68 2.15 -0.99 4.37
N TRP A 69 1.64 -1.46 5.49
CA TRP A 69 2.29 -2.48 6.30
C TRP A 69 1.52 -3.78 6.12
N GLY A 70 2.26 -4.88 6.07
CA GLY A 70 1.68 -6.21 5.98
C GLY A 70 2.76 -7.28 6.03
N SER A 71 2.30 -8.52 6.16
CA SER A 71 3.16 -9.66 6.45
C SER A 71 2.89 -10.81 5.48
N TRP A 72 3.76 -11.81 5.51
CA TRP A 72 3.62 -13.02 4.70
C TRP A 72 3.39 -14.22 5.61
N LEU A 73 2.28 -14.94 5.39
CA LEU A 73 1.93 -16.10 6.20
C LEU A 73 3.10 -17.11 6.26
N ASN A 74 3.48 -17.53 7.48
CA ASN A 74 4.62 -18.39 7.78
C ASN A 74 5.97 -17.83 7.30
N ASP A 75 6.10 -16.51 7.15
CA ASP A 75 7.28 -15.84 6.60
C ASP A 75 7.63 -16.29 5.15
N VAL A 76 6.65 -16.82 4.41
CA VAL A 76 6.82 -17.28 3.01
C VAL A 76 6.57 -16.14 2.05
N VAL A 77 7.63 -15.39 1.74
CA VAL A 77 7.57 -14.19 0.87
C VAL A 77 7.39 -14.55 -0.61
N GLU A 78 6.48 -13.85 -1.31
CA GLU A 78 6.41 -13.83 -2.77
C GLU A 78 7.28 -12.69 -3.32
N PRO A 79 8.40 -12.99 -4.00
CA PRO A 79 9.27 -11.95 -4.56
C PRO A 79 8.66 -11.22 -5.76
N ASN A 80 7.71 -11.84 -6.46
CA ASN A 80 7.09 -11.29 -7.68
C ASN A 80 5.59 -11.05 -7.48
N VAL A 81 5.22 -10.42 -6.36
CA VAL A 81 3.82 -10.06 -6.08
C VAL A 81 3.40 -8.85 -6.90
N THR A 82 2.22 -8.89 -7.49
CA THR A 82 1.56 -7.71 -8.05
C THR A 82 0.58 -7.17 -7.03
N PHE A 83 0.62 -5.87 -6.77
CA PHE A 83 -0.38 -5.22 -5.90
C PHE A 83 -1.38 -4.45 -6.75
N ILE A 84 -2.66 -4.59 -6.43
CA ILE A 84 -3.72 -3.71 -6.92
C ILE A 84 -4.16 -2.85 -5.75
N LEU A 85 -4.03 -1.54 -5.92
CA LEU A 85 -4.57 -0.56 -4.98
C LEU A 85 -5.75 0.16 -5.62
N SER A 86 -6.79 0.42 -4.84
CA SER A 86 -7.89 1.30 -5.26
C SER A 86 -8.33 2.23 -4.15
N ILE A 87 -8.78 3.42 -4.54
CA ILE A 87 -9.36 4.39 -3.63
C ILE A 87 -10.85 4.49 -3.93
N HIS A 88 -11.66 4.39 -2.88
CA HIS A 88 -13.11 4.40 -2.97
C HIS A 88 -13.69 5.60 -2.22
N ALA A 89 -14.85 6.06 -2.69
CA ALA A 89 -15.70 6.95 -1.91
C ALA A 89 -16.18 6.24 -0.64
N ASP A 90 -16.40 6.98 0.44
CA ASP A 90 -17.05 6.43 1.64
C ASP A 90 -18.56 6.22 1.41
N ILE A 91 -19.07 5.08 1.87
CA ILE A 91 -20.48 4.93 2.22
C ILE A 91 -20.57 5.05 3.74
N PRO A 92 -21.06 6.19 4.26
CA PRO A 92 -21.12 6.40 5.70
C PRO A 92 -21.96 5.33 6.39
N ALA A 93 -21.67 5.11 7.68
CA ALA A 93 -22.55 4.37 8.55
C ALA A 93 -23.98 4.94 8.47
N GLY A 94 -24.97 4.05 8.54
CA GLY A 94 -26.36 4.41 8.34
C GLY A 94 -27.24 3.34 8.96
N PRO A 95 -28.03 2.59 8.15
CA PRO A 95 -28.72 1.42 8.67
C PRO A 95 -27.77 0.32 9.17
N LEU A 96 -26.55 0.24 8.60
CA LEU A 96 -25.47 -0.58 9.15
C LEU A 96 -24.65 0.22 10.16
N PRO A 97 -24.10 -0.45 11.20
CA PRO A 97 -23.38 0.24 12.27
C PRO A 97 -21.95 0.67 11.87
N TYR A 98 -21.53 0.42 10.63
CA TYR A 98 -20.18 0.71 10.12
C TYR A 98 -20.23 1.35 8.74
N SER A 99 -19.23 2.20 8.45
CA SER A 99 -18.89 2.69 7.11
C SER A 99 -18.31 1.55 6.26
N ARG A 100 -18.23 1.75 4.95
CA ARG A 100 -17.67 0.76 4.02
C ARG A 100 -17.21 1.40 2.71
N PRO A 101 -16.32 0.75 1.94
CA PRO A 101 -15.97 1.18 0.60
C PRO A 101 -17.20 1.31 -0.30
N GLY A 102 -17.27 2.43 -1.01
CA GLY A 102 -18.28 2.74 -2.01
C GLY A 102 -17.75 2.61 -3.43
N GLN A 103 -18.11 3.57 -4.28
CA GLN A 103 -17.68 3.61 -5.67
C GLN A 103 -16.15 3.73 -5.76
N VAL A 104 -15.53 2.94 -6.65
CA VAL A 104 -14.12 3.11 -7.04
C VAL A 104 -13.93 4.48 -7.70
N LEU A 105 -13.05 5.30 -7.14
CA LEU A 105 -12.67 6.61 -7.67
C LEU A 105 -11.33 6.56 -8.40
N TRP A 106 -10.45 5.65 -7.98
CA TRP A 106 -9.12 5.47 -8.55
C TRP A 106 -8.67 4.03 -8.38
N THR A 107 -7.87 3.53 -9.32
CA THR A 107 -7.22 2.22 -9.21
C THR A 107 -5.90 2.23 -9.94
N LYS A 108 -4.93 1.48 -9.42
CA LYS A 108 -3.64 1.28 -10.07
C LYS A 108 -3.07 -0.09 -9.71
N THR A 109 -2.52 -0.74 -10.73
CA THR A 109 -1.73 -1.96 -10.60
C THR A 109 -0.25 -1.61 -10.48
N PHE A 110 0.41 -2.19 -9.49
CA PHE A 110 1.84 -2.09 -9.25
C PHE A 110 2.48 -3.46 -9.47
N GLU A 111 3.13 -3.61 -10.61
CA GLU A 111 3.87 -4.82 -10.97
C GLU A 111 5.18 -4.95 -10.17
N PRO A 112 5.75 -6.15 -10.04
CA PRO A 112 7.04 -6.37 -9.40
C PRO A 112 8.11 -5.40 -9.94
N GLY A 113 8.82 -4.74 -9.00
CA GLY A 113 9.86 -3.76 -9.33
C GLY A 113 9.35 -2.33 -9.58
N THR A 114 8.04 -2.08 -9.52
CA THR A 114 7.46 -0.72 -9.58
C THR A 114 7.22 -0.08 -8.21
N TYR A 115 7.43 -0.85 -7.15
CA TYR A 115 7.31 -0.43 -5.75
C TYR A 115 8.58 -0.81 -4.96
N GLY A 116 8.84 -0.09 -3.89
CA GLY A 116 9.88 -0.45 -2.91
C GLY A 116 9.30 -1.28 -1.77
N TYR A 117 10.15 -1.99 -1.05
CA TYR A 117 9.77 -2.63 0.21
C TYR A 117 10.97 -2.79 1.13
N ARG A 118 10.70 -2.84 2.43
CA ARG A 118 11.70 -3.13 3.47
C ARG A 118 11.09 -3.91 4.63
N VAL A 119 11.94 -4.58 5.39
CA VAL A 119 11.56 -5.05 6.72
C VAL A 119 11.31 -3.82 7.60
N TYR A 120 10.10 -3.69 8.13
CA TYR A 120 9.73 -2.61 9.05
C TYR A 120 9.93 -3.04 10.50
N ALA A 121 9.51 -4.26 10.84
CA ALA A 121 9.74 -4.88 12.13
C ALA A 121 10.01 -6.38 11.94
N ALA A 122 10.79 -6.97 12.86
CA ALA A 122 11.10 -8.39 12.85
C ALA A 122 11.09 -8.92 14.28
N GLN A 123 11.00 -10.25 14.42
CA GLN A 123 10.87 -10.91 15.73
C GLN A 123 9.60 -10.49 16.47
N ILE A 124 8.55 -10.16 15.71
CA ILE A 124 7.20 -9.95 16.22
C ILE A 124 6.45 -11.30 16.24
N ALA A 125 5.28 -11.32 16.86
CA ALA A 125 4.38 -12.46 16.79
C ALA A 125 2.96 -11.91 16.77
N GLU A 126 2.30 -11.99 15.62
CA GLU A 126 0.97 -11.43 15.39
C GLU A 126 -0.01 -12.51 14.91
N GLY A 127 -1.30 -12.18 14.98
CA GLY A 127 -2.36 -13.06 14.51
C GLY A 127 -2.50 -13.01 12.99
N TRP A 128 -2.98 -14.08 12.40
CA TRP A 128 -3.33 -14.13 10.98
C TRP A 128 -4.79 -14.52 10.81
N MET A 129 -5.55 -13.71 10.09
CA MET A 129 -6.96 -13.96 9.81
C MET A 129 -7.18 -14.27 8.33
N VAL A 130 -7.86 -15.38 8.06
CA VAL A 130 -8.50 -15.62 6.76
C VAL A 130 -10.02 -15.49 6.96
N PRO A 131 -10.62 -14.37 6.52
CA PRO A 131 -12.03 -14.14 6.73
C PRO A 131 -12.93 -15.23 6.10
N PRO A 132 -14.09 -15.52 6.71
CA PRO A 132 -14.59 -14.91 7.95
C PRO A 132 -14.15 -15.62 9.25
N ASP A 133 -13.72 -16.89 9.21
CA ASP A 133 -13.74 -17.74 10.41
C ASP A 133 -12.39 -18.33 10.83
N ILE A 134 -11.31 -18.11 10.06
CA ILE A 134 -10.00 -18.71 10.35
C ILE A 134 -9.11 -17.68 11.04
N TYR A 135 -8.54 -18.08 12.18
CA TYR A 135 -7.54 -17.33 12.93
C TYR A 135 -6.37 -18.25 13.31
N LEU A 136 -5.14 -17.79 13.12
CA LEU A 136 -3.89 -18.48 13.46
C LEU A 136 -3.02 -17.57 14.32
N PHE A 137 -2.26 -18.16 15.25
CA PHE A 137 -1.27 -17.43 16.04
C PHE A 137 -0.08 -18.34 16.41
N PRO A 138 1.18 -17.91 16.19
CA PRO A 138 1.55 -16.77 15.35
C PRO A 138 1.27 -17.05 13.86
N GLY A 139 0.98 -16.00 13.09
CA GLY A 139 0.88 -16.06 11.63
C GLY A 139 2.25 -16.03 10.95
N ASP A 140 3.11 -15.15 11.44
CA ASP A 140 4.44 -14.84 10.91
C ASP A 140 5.24 -14.06 11.99
N HIS A 141 6.44 -13.59 11.64
CA HIS A 141 7.32 -12.85 12.55
C HIS A 141 7.97 -11.61 11.92
N VAL A 142 7.51 -11.18 10.73
CA VAL A 142 8.14 -10.10 9.95
C VAL A 142 7.08 -9.25 9.27
N CYS A 143 6.90 -8.04 9.83
CA CYS A 143 6.12 -6.97 9.22
C CYS A 143 6.99 -6.21 8.19
N TRP A 144 6.46 -6.11 6.97
CA TRP A 144 7.08 -5.39 5.86
C TRP A 144 6.38 -4.04 5.67
N GLN A 145 7.14 -3.05 5.20
CA GLN A 145 6.57 -1.81 4.65
C GLN A 145 6.75 -1.84 3.13
N TYR A 146 5.65 -1.71 2.39
CA TYR A 146 5.64 -1.54 0.94
C TYR A 146 5.39 -0.08 0.58
N ASN A 147 6.15 0.43 -0.38
CA ASN A 147 6.22 1.84 -0.74
C ASN A 147 5.86 2.03 -2.22
N PHE A 148 4.71 2.65 -2.49
CA PHE A 148 4.18 2.86 -3.83
C PHE A 148 4.27 4.33 -4.22
N PHE A 149 4.99 4.61 -5.30
CA PHE A 149 5.10 5.96 -5.87
C PHE A 149 4.12 6.13 -7.04
N ILE A 150 3.42 7.26 -7.07
CA ILE A 150 2.42 7.57 -8.08
C ILE A 150 2.79 8.90 -8.73
N ASN A 151 2.93 8.90 -10.06
CA ASN A 151 3.11 10.13 -10.83
C ASN A 151 1.92 11.06 -10.61
N GLU A 152 2.16 12.35 -10.42
CA GLU A 152 1.12 13.33 -10.11
C GLU A 152 0.00 13.38 -11.16
N GLU A 153 0.30 13.14 -12.43
CA GLU A 153 -0.67 13.10 -13.53
C GLU A 153 -1.65 11.91 -13.44
N GLU A 154 -1.26 10.86 -12.72
CA GLU A 154 -2.06 9.65 -12.50
C GLU A 154 -2.62 9.60 -11.08
N ALA A 155 -2.23 10.53 -10.21
CA ALA A 155 -2.55 10.52 -8.79
C ALA A 155 -4.03 10.82 -8.55
N PHE A 156 -4.61 10.16 -7.54
CA PHE A 156 -5.94 10.52 -7.07
C PHE A 156 -5.90 11.91 -6.42
N TRP A 157 -6.74 12.83 -6.91
CA TRP A 157 -6.88 14.16 -6.33
C TRP A 157 -7.91 14.15 -5.21
N GLN A 158 -7.47 14.42 -3.98
CA GLN A 158 -8.36 14.51 -2.83
C GLN A 158 -8.94 15.91 -2.68
N GLU A 159 -10.18 15.99 -2.21
CA GLU A 159 -10.93 17.25 -2.11
C GLU A 159 -11.20 17.72 -0.67
N GLY A 160 -10.83 16.91 0.33
CA GLY A 160 -11.07 17.25 1.74
C GLY A 160 -10.27 18.46 2.19
N THR A 161 -10.82 19.20 3.16
CA THR A 161 -10.18 20.36 3.80
C THR A 161 -10.36 20.27 5.32
N PRO A 162 -9.68 21.09 6.14
CA PRO A 162 -9.88 21.05 7.59
C PRO A 162 -11.31 21.42 8.01
N GLY A 163 -12.00 22.26 7.22
CA GLY A 163 -13.39 22.68 7.50
C GLY A 163 -14.45 21.75 6.91
N GLN A 164 -14.07 20.92 5.92
CA GLN A 164 -14.94 19.95 5.26
C GLN A 164 -14.11 18.69 4.96
N PRO A 165 -13.83 17.86 5.96
CA PRO A 165 -13.06 16.64 5.77
C PRO A 165 -13.87 15.62 4.96
N ILE A 166 -13.18 14.78 4.21
CA ILE A 166 -13.78 13.69 3.42
C ILE A 166 -13.12 12.38 3.83
N ILE A 167 -13.91 11.33 4.07
CA ILE A 167 -13.41 9.97 4.28
C ILE A 167 -13.31 9.28 2.92
N TYR A 168 -12.18 8.64 2.68
CA TYR A 168 -11.97 7.73 1.56
C TYR A 168 -11.58 6.36 2.11
N TRP A 169 -11.64 5.34 1.28
CA TRP A 169 -11.18 3.99 1.60
C TRP A 169 -10.03 3.60 0.68
N LEU A 170 -9.01 2.94 1.21
CA LEU A 170 -7.90 2.36 0.46
C LEU A 170 -8.04 0.84 0.49
N ASP A 171 -8.24 0.26 -0.67
CA ASP A 171 -8.29 -1.18 -0.90
C ASP A 171 -6.90 -1.70 -1.31
N VAL A 172 -6.53 -2.87 -0.83
CA VAL A 172 -5.31 -3.61 -1.15
C VAL A 172 -5.67 -5.02 -1.56
N GLN A 173 -5.11 -5.47 -2.68
CA GLN A 173 -5.08 -6.86 -3.09
C GLN A 173 -3.68 -7.25 -3.57
N ALA A 174 -3.19 -8.39 -3.09
CA ALA A 174 -1.98 -9.04 -3.58
C ALA A 174 -2.33 -10.18 -4.54
N ILE A 175 -1.65 -10.22 -5.68
CA ILE A 175 -1.73 -11.28 -6.69
C ILE A 175 -0.37 -11.98 -6.73
N GLY A 176 -0.35 -13.25 -6.34
CA GLY A 176 0.88 -14.04 -6.30
C GLY A 176 1.28 -14.57 -7.66
N SER A 177 2.55 -15.01 -7.80
CA SER A 177 3.05 -15.60 -9.05
C SER A 177 2.75 -17.10 -9.20
N GLY A 178 1.93 -17.65 -8.30
CA GLY A 178 1.58 -19.08 -8.24
C GLY A 178 2.37 -19.89 -7.20
N THR A 179 3.15 -19.25 -6.33
CA THR A 179 3.92 -19.92 -5.27
C THR A 179 3.07 -20.44 -4.11
N GLY A 180 1.84 -19.93 -3.95
CA GLY A 180 0.97 -20.21 -2.82
C GLY A 180 1.25 -19.36 -1.56
N ALA A 181 2.23 -18.46 -1.63
CA ALA A 181 2.47 -17.43 -0.62
C ALA A 181 1.22 -16.54 -0.42
N GLN A 182 0.96 -16.12 0.82
CA GLN A 182 -0.19 -15.30 1.17
C GLN A 182 0.28 -14.05 1.89
N PHE A 183 -0.27 -12.92 1.47
CA PHE A 183 -0.08 -11.58 2.01
C PHE A 183 -1.31 -11.16 2.80
N GLY A 184 -1.10 -10.43 3.88
CA GLY A 184 -2.14 -9.97 4.81
C GLY A 184 -1.68 -8.74 5.57
#